data_AF-A0AB36S874-F1
#
_entry.id   AF-A0AB36S874-F1
#
_cell.length_a   1.000
_cell.length_b   1.000
_cell.length_c   1.000
_cell.angle_alpha   90.00
_cell.angle_beta   90.00
_cell.angle_gamma   90.00
#
_symmetry.space_group_name_H-M   'P 1'
#
loop_
_entity.id
_entity.type
_entity.pdbx_description
1 polymer ?
#
loop_
_entity_poly.entity_id
_entity_poly.type
_entity_poly.pdbx_seq_one_letter_code
_entity_poly.pdbx_strand_id
1 'polypeptide(L)'
;MDNLFFRLQENKQFQRQILILQYLNKKDHPSTSQELSNVTKTSSPTLRSDIDALRQILPKEMTITFQKRIGYQLMVPRSPKIETIILDLAKHTPVFQLIDQYFRGRIRSLQSAAATLYSSQSRIRKIIKEMNKELQIYHLQWRTSPMKIQGSEADIRCFLFDFYQSFNIDFMAEGIPVDSNFIKSVQTLIGLPIDPLKAQLWLIILTKRLSHKYPIVLDLALKEDITFRESFTQFKKRVRYLFKATFRTQTIPQEELIWLYIVFLNCVVYSSDADQFCYPEDREHYDTYHQFFLPMIPSVENTDELYAFSVNLRLLSHVSSHYQKNPLKDSFDLPLHLKNFMKTGISI
;
A
#
# COMPACT_ATOMS: atom_id res chain seq x y z
N MET A 1 -9.25 -0.73 -11.90
CA MET A 1 -9.64 -0.99 -10.50
C MET A 1 -8.37 -1.51 -9.86
N ASP A 2 -7.45 -0.60 -9.54
CA ASP A 2 -6.02 -0.92 -9.39
C ASP A 2 -5.63 -1.01 -7.91
N ASN A 3 -6.57 -1.39 -7.04
CA ASN A 3 -6.29 -1.59 -5.62
C ASN A 3 -5.96 -3.07 -5.37
N LEU A 4 -4.77 -3.32 -4.82
CA LEU A 4 -4.27 -4.66 -4.50
C LEU A 4 -5.27 -5.48 -3.69
N PHE A 5 -5.97 -4.86 -2.74
CA PHE A 5 -6.96 -5.54 -1.91
C PHE A 5 -8.03 -6.25 -2.75
N PHE A 6 -8.61 -5.56 -3.76
CA PHE A 6 -9.66 -6.15 -4.60
C PHE A 6 -9.15 -7.27 -5.50
N ARG A 7 -7.88 -7.20 -5.93
CA ARG A 7 -7.24 -8.29 -6.70
C ARG A 7 -7.01 -9.54 -5.84
N LEU A 8 -6.71 -9.35 -4.55
CA LEU A 8 -6.56 -10.45 -3.59
C LEU A 8 -7.89 -11.14 -3.22
N GLN A 9 -9.04 -10.49 -3.47
CA GLN A 9 -10.35 -11.05 -3.15
C GLN A 9 -10.71 -12.23 -4.08
N GLU A 10 -11.03 -13.36 -3.47
CA GLU A 10 -11.57 -14.56 -4.09
C GLU A 10 -13.10 -14.58 -4.12
N ASN A 11 -13.74 -13.81 -3.22
CA ASN A 11 -15.19 -13.77 -3.10
C ASN A 11 -15.83 -12.93 -4.22
N LYS A 12 -16.30 -13.63 -5.26
CA LYS A 12 -16.99 -13.02 -6.40
C LYS A 12 -18.26 -12.23 -6.01
N GLN A 13 -18.99 -12.66 -4.98
CA GLN A 13 -20.15 -11.90 -4.51
C GLN A 13 -19.73 -10.56 -3.94
N PHE A 14 -18.72 -10.55 -3.06
CA PHE A 14 -18.20 -9.31 -2.49
C PHE A 14 -17.67 -8.35 -3.57
N GLN A 15 -16.92 -8.86 -4.55
CA GLN A 15 -16.45 -8.04 -5.69
C GLN A 15 -17.61 -7.38 -6.46
N ARG A 16 -18.70 -8.12 -6.71
CA ARG A 16 -19.88 -7.56 -7.38
C ARG A 16 -20.61 -6.55 -6.50
N GLN A 17 -20.70 -6.79 -5.20
CA GLN A 17 -21.29 -5.84 -4.25
C GLN A 17 -20.54 -4.51 -4.24
N ILE A 18 -19.21 -4.53 -4.21
CA ILE A 18 -18.40 -3.31 -4.32
C ILE A 18 -18.61 -2.62 -5.68
N LEU A 19 -18.70 -3.39 -6.77
CA LEU A 19 -18.98 -2.84 -8.09
C LEU A 19 -20.37 -2.17 -8.15
N ILE A 20 -21.40 -2.76 -7.53
CA ILE A 20 -22.74 -2.16 -7.39
C ILE A 20 -22.66 -0.83 -6.65
N LEU A 21 -21.97 -0.79 -5.51
CA LEU A 21 -21.80 0.42 -4.71
C LEU A 21 -21.12 1.54 -5.49
N GLN A 22 -19.99 1.24 -6.12
CA GLN A 22 -19.24 2.20 -6.92
C GLN A 22 -20.04 2.69 -8.13
N TYR A 23 -20.78 1.80 -8.79
CA TYR A 23 -21.60 2.16 -9.95
C TYR A 23 -22.74 3.10 -9.54
N LEU A 24 -23.50 2.72 -8.52
CA LEU A 24 -24.64 3.52 -8.05
C LEU A 24 -24.20 4.88 -7.48
N ASN A 25 -23.05 4.95 -6.80
CA ASN A 25 -22.53 6.21 -6.28
C ASN A 25 -22.10 7.21 -7.36
N LYS A 26 -21.73 6.72 -8.55
CA LYS A 26 -21.37 7.57 -9.69
C LYS A 26 -22.58 8.04 -10.49
N LYS A 27 -23.77 7.54 -10.18
CA LYS A 27 -24.99 7.82 -10.93
C LYS A 27 -25.85 8.83 -10.17
N ASP A 28 -26.19 9.92 -10.86
CA ASP A 28 -27.13 10.92 -10.34
C ASP A 28 -28.60 10.48 -10.47
N HIS A 29 -28.85 9.33 -11.09
CA HIS A 29 -30.19 8.79 -11.33
C HIS A 29 -30.28 7.30 -10.97
N PRO A 30 -31.48 6.79 -10.64
CA PRO A 30 -31.70 5.36 -10.43
C PRO A 30 -31.27 4.51 -11.62
N SER A 31 -30.76 3.31 -11.36
CA SER A 31 -30.27 2.35 -12.35
C SER A 31 -31.18 1.12 -12.43
N THR A 32 -31.50 0.68 -13.64
CA THR A 32 -32.40 -0.48 -13.81
C THR A 32 -31.73 -1.80 -13.39
N SER A 33 -32.54 -2.82 -13.10
CA SER A 33 -32.01 -4.18 -12.82
C SER A 33 -31.19 -4.72 -14.00
N GLN A 34 -31.57 -4.38 -15.25
CA GLN A 34 -30.85 -4.81 -16.44
C GLN A 34 -29.49 -4.13 -16.54
N GLU A 35 -29.41 -2.82 -16.28
CA GLU A 35 -28.14 -2.10 -16.23
C GLU A 35 -27.19 -2.69 -15.20
N LEU A 36 -27.64 -2.89 -13.96
CA LEU A 36 -26.80 -3.47 -12.91
C LEU A 36 -26.39 -4.92 -13.22
N SER A 37 -27.27 -5.69 -13.85
CA SER A 37 -26.95 -7.06 -14.31
C SER A 37 -25.86 -7.05 -15.38
N ASN A 38 -25.92 -6.09 -16.31
CA ASN A 38 -24.88 -5.92 -17.35
C ASN A 38 -23.54 -5.48 -16.75
N VAL A 39 -23.57 -4.52 -15.81
CA VAL A 39 -22.37 -4.03 -15.11
C VAL A 39 -21.70 -5.15 -14.32
N THR A 40 -22.48 -5.92 -13.56
CA THR A 40 -21.96 -7.01 -12.72
C THR A 40 -21.73 -8.32 -13.48
N LYS A 41 -22.19 -8.39 -14.74
CA LYS A 41 -22.22 -9.60 -15.58
C LYS A 41 -22.91 -10.77 -14.87
N THR A 42 -24.09 -10.53 -14.31
CA THR A 42 -24.88 -11.54 -13.59
C THR A 42 -26.33 -11.62 -14.05
N SER A 43 -26.98 -12.71 -13.66
CA SER A 43 -28.43 -12.88 -13.85
C SER A 43 -29.21 -12.04 -12.83
N SER A 44 -30.46 -11.69 -13.17
CA SER A 44 -31.35 -10.93 -12.26
C SER A 44 -31.53 -11.60 -10.87
N PRO A 45 -31.69 -12.94 -10.76
CA PRO A 45 -31.71 -13.61 -9.45
C PRO A 45 -30.42 -13.41 -8.64
N THR A 46 -29.26 -13.52 -9.29
CA THR A 46 -27.95 -13.32 -8.63
C THR A 46 -27.78 -11.88 -8.17
N LEU A 47 -28.11 -10.90 -9.03
CA LEU A 47 -28.07 -9.48 -8.68
C LEU A 47 -28.93 -9.20 -7.44
N ARG A 48 -30.17 -9.73 -7.43
CA ARG A 48 -31.08 -9.55 -6.30
C ARG A 48 -30.50 -10.12 -5.01
N SER A 49 -29.98 -11.34 -5.06
CA SER A 49 -29.32 -11.97 -3.91
C SER A 49 -28.11 -11.17 -3.42
N ASP A 50 -27.31 -10.61 -4.33
CA ASP A 50 -26.14 -9.81 -3.96
C ASP A 50 -26.54 -8.49 -3.29
N ILE A 51 -27.58 -7.82 -3.79
CA ILE A 51 -28.13 -6.59 -3.20
C ILE A 51 -28.75 -6.87 -1.83
N ASP A 52 -29.49 -7.97 -1.69
CA ASP A 52 -30.12 -8.33 -0.42
C ASP A 52 -29.06 -8.66 0.63
N ALA A 53 -27.99 -9.39 0.27
CA ALA A 53 -26.85 -9.63 1.14
C ALA A 53 -26.09 -8.34 1.46
N LEU A 54 -25.93 -7.44 0.49
CA LEU A 54 -25.26 -6.15 0.68
C LEU A 54 -26.01 -5.27 1.68
N ARG A 55 -27.34 -5.22 1.60
CA ARG A 55 -28.18 -4.49 2.56
C ARG A 55 -27.98 -4.93 4.01
N GLN A 56 -27.63 -6.20 4.25
CA GLN A 56 -27.38 -6.71 5.61
C GLN A 56 -26.06 -6.24 6.21
N ILE A 57 -25.09 -5.85 5.38
CA ILE A 57 -23.74 -5.48 5.82
C ILE A 57 -23.48 -3.97 5.71
N LEU A 58 -24.34 -3.22 5.03
CA LEU A 58 -24.22 -1.77 4.91
C LEU A 58 -24.43 -1.07 6.28
N PRO A 59 -23.72 0.04 6.52
CA PRO A 59 -24.00 0.88 7.69
C PRO A 59 -25.43 1.44 7.62
N LYS A 60 -26.03 1.71 8.78
CA LYS A 60 -27.45 2.08 8.90
C LYS A 60 -27.80 3.37 8.15
N GLU A 61 -26.82 4.25 7.99
CA GLU A 61 -26.92 5.56 7.34
C GLU A 61 -26.91 5.45 5.80
N MET A 62 -26.61 4.26 5.27
CA MET A 62 -26.53 3.98 3.84
C MET A 62 -27.61 3.00 3.43
N THR A 63 -28.29 3.25 2.32
CA THR A 63 -29.39 2.37 1.90
C THR A 63 -29.47 2.26 0.39
N ILE A 64 -29.67 1.04 -0.09
CA ILE A 64 -30.02 0.76 -1.48
C ILE A 64 -31.54 0.58 -1.56
N THR A 65 -32.22 1.56 -2.14
CA THR A 65 -33.66 1.51 -2.37
C THR A 65 -33.95 0.92 -3.74
N PHE A 66 -35.11 0.29 -3.88
CA PHE A 66 -35.61 -0.18 -5.17
C PHE A 66 -37.03 0.33 -5.36
N GLN A 67 -37.27 1.02 -6.47
CA GLN A 67 -38.59 1.49 -6.85
C GLN A 67 -39.03 0.80 -8.14
N LYS A 68 -40.20 0.16 -8.11
CA LYS A 68 -40.75 -0.56 -9.26
C LYS A 68 -40.90 0.41 -10.44
N ARG A 69 -40.44 0.01 -11.64
CA ARG A 69 -40.37 0.82 -12.88
C ARG A 69 -39.35 1.96 -12.90
N ILE A 70 -38.64 2.23 -11.80
CA ILE A 70 -37.60 3.26 -11.73
C ILE A 70 -36.22 2.62 -11.62
N GLY A 71 -36.03 1.69 -10.69
CA GLY A 71 -34.77 0.97 -10.50
C GLY A 71 -34.19 1.13 -9.10
N TYR A 72 -32.89 0.86 -9.00
CA TYR A 72 -32.11 0.93 -7.77
C TYR A 72 -31.44 2.29 -7.63
N GLN A 73 -31.45 2.81 -6.41
CA GLN A 73 -30.71 4.02 -6.07
C GLN A 73 -29.97 3.81 -4.76
N LEU A 74 -28.78 4.41 -4.68
CA LEU A 74 -27.98 4.40 -3.47
C LEU A 74 -28.08 5.75 -2.77
N MET A 75 -28.41 5.72 -1.49
CA MET A 75 -28.32 6.88 -0.60
C MET A 75 -27.06 6.74 0.24
N VAL A 76 -26.16 7.72 0.14
CA VAL A 76 -24.88 7.77 0.86
C VAL A 76 -24.90 8.96 1.83
N PRO A 77 -24.42 8.81 3.08
CA PRO A 77 -24.29 9.93 4.01
C PRO A 77 -23.29 10.98 3.47
N ARG A 78 -23.40 12.23 3.96
CA ARG A 78 -22.43 13.29 3.63
C ARG A 78 -21.01 12.97 4.13
N SER A 79 -20.91 12.20 5.21
CA SER A 79 -19.67 11.69 5.79
C SER A 79 -19.98 10.42 6.58
N PRO A 80 -19.17 9.36 6.50
CA PRO A 80 -17.94 9.24 5.69
C PRO A 80 -18.22 9.04 4.19
N LYS A 81 -17.20 9.26 3.34
CA LYS A 81 -17.28 9.00 1.90
C LYS A 81 -17.48 7.51 1.62
N ILE A 82 -18.06 7.17 0.46
CA ILE A 82 -18.32 5.78 0.09
C ILE A 82 -17.03 4.93 0.04
N GLU A 83 -15.90 5.52 -0.36
CA GLU A 83 -14.62 4.83 -0.40
C GLU A 83 -14.23 4.32 0.99
N THR A 84 -14.43 5.13 2.03
CA THR A 84 -14.21 4.74 3.43
C THR A 84 -15.11 3.58 3.82
N ILE A 85 -16.40 3.64 3.46
CA ILE A 85 -17.36 2.56 3.77
C ILE A 85 -16.95 1.26 3.07
N ILE A 86 -16.55 1.32 1.80
CA ILE A 86 -16.06 0.16 1.05
C ILE A 86 -14.85 -0.46 1.73
N LEU A 87 -13.92 0.36 2.22
CA LEU A 87 -12.74 -0.10 2.96
C LEU A 87 -13.10 -0.70 4.33
N ASP A 88 -14.14 -0.20 4.99
CA ASP A 88 -14.64 -0.79 6.23
C ASP A 88 -15.29 -2.15 5.97
N LEU A 89 -16.11 -2.29 4.93
CA LEU A 89 -16.65 -3.59 4.51
C LEU A 89 -15.52 -4.59 4.17
N ALA A 90 -14.48 -4.10 3.49
CA ALA A 90 -13.29 -4.88 3.13
C ALA A 90 -12.59 -5.50 4.35
N LYS A 91 -12.54 -4.79 5.48
CA LYS A 91 -11.93 -5.29 6.73
C LYS A 91 -12.58 -6.57 7.23
N HIS A 92 -13.85 -6.80 6.94
CA HIS A 92 -14.58 -7.99 7.39
C HIS A 92 -14.40 -9.20 6.46
N THR A 93 -13.69 -9.05 5.35
CA THR A 93 -13.45 -10.16 4.42
C THR A 93 -12.43 -11.17 4.99
N PRO A 94 -12.56 -12.47 4.67
CA PRO A 94 -11.58 -13.48 5.09
C PRO A 94 -10.15 -13.18 4.65
N VAL A 95 -9.95 -12.63 3.45
CA VAL A 95 -8.63 -12.23 2.93
C VAL A 95 -8.02 -11.13 3.80
N PHE A 96 -8.79 -10.09 4.13
CA PHE A 96 -8.30 -9.03 5.01
C PHE A 96 -7.91 -9.59 6.37
N GLN A 97 -8.84 -10.31 6.99
CA GLN A 97 -8.63 -10.89 8.31
C GLN A 97 -7.43 -11.85 8.32
N LEU A 98 -7.20 -12.61 7.26
CA LEU A 98 -6.06 -13.49 7.19
C LEU A 98 -4.73 -12.70 7.21
N ILE A 99 -4.60 -11.69 6.33
CA ILE A 99 -3.41 -10.82 6.27
C ILE A 99 -3.21 -10.08 7.58
N ASP A 100 -4.27 -9.48 8.11
CA ASP A 100 -4.21 -8.66 9.31
C ASP A 100 -3.85 -9.46 10.56
N GLN A 101 -4.48 -10.61 10.76
CA GLN A 101 -4.17 -11.47 11.91
C GLN A 101 -2.77 -12.10 11.78
N TYR A 102 -2.28 -12.36 10.56
CA TYR A 102 -0.89 -12.74 10.32
C TYR A 102 0.10 -11.62 10.63
N PHE A 103 -0.15 -10.41 10.12
CA PHE A 103 0.65 -9.21 10.39
C PHE A 103 0.70 -8.93 11.89
N ARG A 104 -0.42 -9.14 12.61
CA ARG A 104 -0.52 -9.01 14.07
C ARG A 104 0.18 -10.11 14.85
N GLY A 105 0.64 -11.18 14.19
CA GLY A 105 1.34 -12.31 14.80
C GLY A 105 0.43 -13.29 15.55
N ARG A 106 -0.88 -13.24 15.27
CA ARG A 106 -1.93 -14.08 15.90
C ARG A 106 -2.14 -15.40 15.17
N ILE A 107 -1.65 -15.51 13.92
CA ILE A 107 -1.72 -16.73 13.12
C ILE A 107 -0.32 -17.32 12.96
N ARG A 108 -0.16 -18.58 13.38
CA ARG A 108 1.12 -19.34 13.32
C ARG A 108 1.00 -20.71 12.68
N SER A 109 -0.21 -21.23 12.55
CA SER A 109 -0.51 -22.48 11.88
C SER A 109 -1.82 -22.37 11.10
N LEU A 110 -2.07 -23.35 10.23
CA LEU A 110 -3.35 -23.45 9.54
C LEU A 110 -4.52 -23.65 10.53
N GLN A 111 -4.28 -24.38 11.62
CA GLN A 111 -5.26 -24.58 12.69
C GLN A 111 -5.58 -23.26 13.41
N SER A 112 -4.58 -22.46 13.77
CA SER A 112 -4.82 -21.15 14.39
C SER A 112 -5.58 -20.22 13.44
N ALA A 113 -5.23 -20.23 12.14
CA ALA A 113 -5.94 -19.43 11.14
C ALA A 113 -7.42 -19.81 11.03
N ALA A 114 -7.71 -21.11 10.95
CA ALA A 114 -9.07 -21.63 10.92
C ALA A 114 -9.86 -21.22 12.17
N ALA A 115 -9.26 -21.31 13.36
CA ALA A 115 -9.88 -20.90 14.60
C ALA A 115 -10.13 -19.38 14.66
N THR A 116 -9.12 -18.56 14.34
CA THR A 116 -9.22 -17.08 14.38
C THR A 116 -10.28 -16.55 13.41
N LEU A 117 -10.44 -17.18 12.24
CA LEU A 117 -11.39 -16.75 11.21
C LEU A 117 -12.73 -17.51 11.27
N TYR A 118 -12.96 -18.36 12.29
CA TYR A 118 -14.14 -19.22 12.41
C TYR A 118 -14.46 -19.97 11.11
N SER A 119 -13.44 -20.59 10.52
CA SER A 119 -13.47 -21.15 9.17
C SER A 119 -12.82 -22.53 9.12
N SER A 120 -13.10 -23.32 8.08
CA SER A 120 -12.45 -24.62 7.90
C SER A 120 -11.02 -24.45 7.35
N GLN A 121 -10.11 -25.35 7.75
CA GLN A 121 -8.74 -25.36 7.23
C GLN A 121 -8.71 -25.45 5.69
N SER A 122 -9.62 -26.22 5.08
CA SER A 122 -9.75 -26.35 3.62
C SER A 122 -10.12 -25.01 2.96
N ARG A 123 -11.01 -24.22 3.57
CA ARG A 123 -11.35 -22.88 3.09
C ARG A 123 -10.16 -21.93 3.19
N ILE A 124 -9.42 -21.94 4.30
CA ILE A 124 -8.20 -21.15 4.45
C ILE A 124 -7.15 -21.52 3.40
N ARG A 125 -6.92 -22.82 3.14
CA ARG A 125 -6.02 -23.28 2.06
C ARG A 125 -6.43 -22.74 0.70
N LYS A 126 -7.73 -22.75 0.39
CA LYS A 126 -8.26 -22.21 -0.87
C LYS A 126 -8.02 -20.71 -0.99
N ILE A 127 -8.31 -19.94 0.07
CA ILE A 127 -8.06 -18.49 0.11
C ILE A 127 -6.58 -18.19 -0.15
N ILE A 128 -5.67 -18.86 0.57
CA ILE A 128 -4.22 -18.70 0.39
C ILE A 128 -3.77 -19.07 -1.02
N LYS A 129 -4.32 -20.14 -1.59
CA LYS A 129 -4.01 -20.56 -2.97
C LYS A 129 -4.37 -19.46 -3.97
N GLU A 130 -5.52 -18.81 -3.80
CA GLU A 130 -5.95 -17.71 -4.67
C GLU A 130 -5.09 -16.46 -4.46
N MET A 131 -4.84 -16.07 -3.20
CA MET A 131 -3.95 -14.95 -2.87
C MET A 131 -2.53 -15.12 -3.43
N ASN A 132 -2.02 -16.36 -3.47
CA ASN A 132 -0.70 -16.65 -4.01
C ASN A 132 -0.52 -16.24 -5.47
N LYS A 133 -1.60 -16.11 -6.26
CA LYS A 133 -1.53 -15.62 -7.64
C LYS A 133 -1.07 -14.16 -7.70
N GLU A 134 -1.56 -13.33 -6.78
CA GLU A 134 -1.15 -11.93 -6.66
C GLU A 134 0.18 -11.78 -5.93
N LEU A 135 0.43 -12.62 -4.90
CA LEU A 135 1.71 -12.59 -4.17
C LEU A 135 2.91 -12.94 -5.04
N GLN A 136 2.73 -13.75 -6.08
CA GLN A 136 3.79 -14.03 -7.06
C GLN A 136 4.30 -12.77 -7.75
N ILE A 137 3.46 -11.75 -7.95
CA ILE A 137 3.89 -10.44 -8.48
C ILE A 137 4.93 -9.82 -7.55
N TYR A 138 4.85 -10.07 -6.24
CA TYR A 138 5.79 -9.60 -5.25
C TYR A 138 6.99 -10.55 -5.04
N HIS A 139 7.12 -11.63 -5.81
CA HIS A 139 8.05 -12.75 -5.53
C HIS A 139 7.79 -13.42 -4.17
N LEU A 140 6.54 -13.38 -3.71
CA LEU A 140 6.12 -13.92 -2.42
C LEU A 140 5.29 -15.19 -2.59
N GLN A 141 5.32 -16.03 -1.55
CA GLN A 141 4.44 -17.17 -1.45
C GLN A 141 4.01 -17.41 -0.01
N TRP A 142 2.71 -17.42 0.25
CA TRP A 142 2.15 -17.82 1.52
C TRP A 142 2.02 -19.35 1.59
N ARG A 143 2.84 -19.97 2.43
CA ARG A 143 2.79 -21.40 2.75
C ARG A 143 1.84 -21.67 3.91
N THR A 144 1.18 -22.83 3.90
CA THR A 144 0.31 -23.27 5.00
C THR A 144 1.01 -24.17 6.02
N SER A 145 2.27 -24.56 5.73
CA SER A 145 3.13 -25.34 6.60
C SER A 145 4.61 -25.03 6.30
N PRO A 146 5.31 -24.25 7.15
CA PRO A 146 4.74 -23.44 8.23
C PRO A 146 3.82 -22.34 7.68
N MET A 147 2.91 -21.82 8.51
CA MET A 147 1.99 -20.75 8.12
C MET A 147 2.74 -19.41 8.03
N LYS A 148 3.40 -19.17 6.89
CA LYS A 148 4.33 -18.06 6.71
C LYS A 148 4.36 -17.58 5.27
N ILE A 149 4.50 -16.27 5.09
CA ILE A 149 4.82 -15.66 3.80
C ILE A 149 6.34 -15.79 3.59
N GLN A 150 6.72 -16.51 2.53
CA GLN A 150 8.09 -16.69 2.06
C GLN A 150 8.43 -15.66 0.98
N GLY A 151 9.68 -15.24 0.93
CA GLY A 151 10.22 -14.21 0.05
C GLY A 151 11.23 -13.34 0.78
N SER A 152 11.75 -12.31 0.13
CA SER A 152 12.62 -11.33 0.79
C SER A 152 11.80 -10.50 1.80
N GLU A 153 12.44 -10.09 2.90
CA GLU A 153 11.75 -9.24 3.88
C GLU A 153 11.37 -7.88 3.27
N ALA A 154 12.18 -7.34 2.35
CA ALA A 154 11.87 -6.12 1.62
C ALA A 154 10.57 -6.24 0.82
N ASP A 155 10.40 -7.32 0.06
CA ASP A 155 9.20 -7.55 -0.74
C ASP A 155 7.96 -7.77 0.13
N ILE A 156 8.11 -8.45 1.27
CA ILE A 156 7.02 -8.61 2.26
C ILE A 156 6.58 -7.24 2.77
N ARG A 157 7.53 -6.35 3.09
CA ARG A 157 7.23 -4.98 3.55
C ARG A 157 6.55 -4.15 2.45
N CYS A 158 7.00 -4.23 1.20
CA CYS A 158 6.34 -3.58 0.05
C CYS A 158 4.91 -4.09 -0.13
N PHE A 159 4.70 -5.41 -0.09
CA PHE A 159 3.36 -5.99 -0.16
C PHE A 159 2.45 -5.48 0.97
N LEU A 160 2.94 -5.46 2.21
CA LEU A 160 2.16 -4.97 3.35
C LEU A 160 1.84 -3.48 3.21
N PHE A 161 2.78 -2.67 2.74
CA PHE A 161 2.53 -1.26 2.46
C PHE A 161 1.45 -1.09 1.40
N ASP A 162 1.58 -1.78 0.27
CA ASP A 162 0.61 -1.69 -0.82
C ASP A 162 -0.79 -2.19 -0.41
N PHE A 163 -0.83 -3.19 0.47
CA PHE A 163 -2.07 -3.71 1.03
C PHE A 163 -2.73 -2.70 1.98
N TYR A 164 -1.96 -2.06 2.85
CA TYR A 164 -2.50 -1.21 3.92
C TYR A 164 -2.64 0.28 3.58
N GLN A 165 -1.96 0.80 2.55
CA GLN A 165 -1.97 2.23 2.21
C GLN A 165 -3.37 2.79 1.92
N SER A 166 -4.31 1.93 1.51
CA SER A 166 -5.69 2.34 1.27
C SER A 166 -6.55 2.36 2.53
N PHE A 167 -6.09 1.81 3.65
CA PHE A 167 -6.87 1.70 4.88
C PHE A 167 -6.51 2.81 5.87
N ASN A 168 -7.44 3.11 6.79
CA ASN A 168 -7.20 4.11 7.83
C ASN A 168 -6.01 3.67 8.72
N ILE A 169 -5.05 4.58 8.90
CA ILE A 169 -3.85 4.37 9.68
C ILE A 169 -4.12 4.14 11.18
N ASP A 170 -5.20 4.71 11.72
CA ASP A 170 -5.58 4.53 13.13
C ASP A 170 -5.92 3.07 13.44
N PHE A 171 -6.55 2.38 12.48
CA PHE A 171 -6.82 0.95 12.58
C PHE A 171 -5.52 0.14 12.61
N MET A 172 -4.50 0.61 11.89
CA MET A 172 -3.19 -0.04 11.78
C MET A 172 -2.27 0.25 12.97
N ALA A 173 -2.40 1.44 13.55
CA ALA A 173 -1.63 1.88 14.70
C ALA A 173 -2.11 1.26 16.02
N GLU A 174 -3.16 0.43 16.02
CA GLU A 174 -3.67 -0.21 17.22
C GLU A 174 -2.56 -1.01 17.95
N GLY A 175 -2.18 -0.52 19.14
CA GLY A 175 -1.12 -1.10 19.95
C GLY A 175 0.31 -0.71 19.53
N ILE A 176 0.48 0.26 18.62
CA ILE A 176 1.77 0.81 18.19
C ILE A 176 1.81 2.30 18.53
N PRO A 177 2.76 2.76 19.35
CA PRO A 177 2.90 4.17 19.66
C PRO A 177 3.51 4.90 18.46
N VAL A 178 2.67 5.35 17.52
CA VAL A 178 3.15 6.28 16.50
C VAL A 178 3.00 7.69 17.04
N ASP A 179 4.14 8.32 17.30
CA ASP A 179 4.20 9.72 17.72
C ASP A 179 4.34 10.62 16.50
N SER A 180 3.39 11.55 16.30
CA SER A 180 3.49 12.55 15.23
C SER A 180 4.75 13.42 15.35
N ASN A 181 5.29 13.59 16.56
CA ASN A 181 6.56 14.28 16.78
C ASN A 181 7.76 13.48 16.26
N PHE A 182 7.68 12.15 16.22
CA PHE A 182 8.71 11.32 15.60
C PHE A 182 8.80 11.66 14.11
N ILE A 183 7.68 11.63 13.40
CA ILE A 183 7.64 11.91 11.95
C ILE A 183 8.12 13.33 11.67
N LYS A 184 7.61 14.33 12.39
CA LYS A 184 8.06 15.73 12.23
C LYS A 184 9.56 15.87 12.49
N SER A 185 10.07 15.26 13.56
CA SER A 185 11.51 15.32 13.88
C SER A 185 12.38 14.68 12.81
N VAL A 186 11.90 13.58 12.22
CA VAL A 186 12.60 12.92 11.11
C VAL A 186 12.54 13.77 9.85
N GLN A 187 11.37 14.34 9.52
CA GLN A 187 11.21 15.21 8.36
C GLN A 187 12.15 16.42 8.41
N THR A 188 12.22 17.10 9.56
CA THR A 188 13.16 18.21 9.78
C THR A 188 14.61 17.78 9.64
N LEU A 189 14.95 16.56 10.07
CA LEU A 189 16.31 16.04 10.01
C LEU A 189 16.74 15.69 8.58
N ILE A 190 15.86 15.07 7.79
CA ILE A 190 16.18 14.68 6.42
C ILE A 190 16.05 15.85 5.43
N GLY A 191 15.28 16.89 5.78
CA GLY A 191 15.11 18.07 4.93
C GLY A 191 14.29 17.82 3.66
N LEU A 192 13.48 16.75 3.62
CA LEU A 192 12.68 16.37 2.46
C LEU A 192 11.18 16.58 2.72
N PRO A 193 10.39 16.98 1.71
CA PRO A 193 8.94 17.05 1.82
C PRO A 193 8.36 15.64 1.78
N ILE A 194 8.07 15.03 2.93
CA ILE A 194 7.50 13.68 3.02
C ILE A 194 6.02 13.70 3.38
N ASP A 195 5.26 12.73 2.84
CA ASP A 195 3.90 12.39 3.25
C ASP A 195 3.92 11.73 4.64
N PRO A 196 3.38 12.39 5.69
CA PRO A 196 3.41 11.86 7.05
C PRO A 196 2.65 10.54 7.21
N LEU A 197 1.59 10.31 6.43
CA LEU A 197 0.78 9.10 6.52
C LEU A 197 1.54 7.90 5.95
N LYS A 198 2.22 8.07 4.81
CA LYS A 198 3.10 7.01 4.27
C LYS A 198 4.23 6.69 5.23
N ALA A 199 4.87 7.72 5.78
CA ALA A 199 5.96 7.57 6.73
C ALA A 199 5.50 6.83 8.01
N GLN A 200 4.31 7.16 8.52
CA GLN A 200 3.69 6.48 9.65
C GLN A 200 3.38 5.01 9.34
N LEU A 201 2.87 4.69 8.15
CA LEU A 201 2.60 3.31 7.75
C LEU A 201 3.89 2.49 7.68
N TRP A 202 4.97 3.03 7.12
CA TRP A 202 6.27 2.37 7.12
C TRP A 202 6.80 2.09 8.53
N LEU A 203 6.63 3.03 9.47
CA LEU A 203 7.01 2.82 10.87
C LEU A 203 6.16 1.74 11.56
N ILE A 204 4.86 1.69 11.29
CA ILE A 204 3.96 0.63 11.78
C ILE A 204 4.46 -0.73 11.29
N ILE A 205 4.76 -0.84 9.98
CA ILE A 205 5.29 -2.07 9.38
C ILE A 205 6.62 -2.43 10.05
N LEU A 206 7.59 -1.51 10.08
CA LEU A 206 8.90 -1.72 10.70
C LEU A 206 8.78 -2.26 12.13
N THR A 207 8.05 -1.55 12.99
CA THR A 207 7.89 -1.89 14.41
C THR A 207 7.30 -3.28 14.56
N LYS A 208 6.31 -3.61 13.72
CA LYS A 208 5.65 -4.91 13.79
C LYS A 208 6.55 -6.04 13.31
N ARG A 209 7.25 -5.86 12.19
CA ARG A 209 8.21 -6.85 11.66
C ARG A 209 9.36 -7.09 12.64
N LEU A 210 9.90 -6.04 13.26
CA LEU A 210 10.91 -6.14 14.32
C LEU A 210 10.40 -6.91 15.55
N SER A 211 9.18 -6.61 16.02
CA SER A 211 8.59 -7.32 17.16
C SER A 211 8.46 -8.84 16.93
N HIS A 212 8.36 -9.25 15.67
CA HIS A 212 8.29 -10.64 15.26
C HIS A 212 9.63 -11.24 14.81
N LYS A 213 10.75 -10.51 14.99
CA LYS A 213 12.10 -10.92 14.62
C LYS A 213 12.24 -11.27 13.13
N TYR A 214 11.64 -10.44 12.27
CA TYR A 214 11.83 -10.49 10.82
C TYR A 214 12.72 -9.33 10.37
N PRO A 215 14.06 -9.49 10.47
CA PRO A 215 14.99 -8.43 10.11
C PRO A 215 15.02 -8.24 8.59
N ILE A 216 15.22 -7.00 8.17
CA ILE A 216 15.64 -6.70 6.80
C ILE A 216 17.00 -7.35 6.53
N VAL A 217 17.23 -7.72 5.26
CA VAL A 217 18.53 -8.17 4.78
C VAL A 217 18.86 -7.30 3.57
N LEU A 218 19.98 -6.59 3.64
CA LEU A 218 20.47 -5.71 2.58
C LEU A 218 21.78 -6.23 2.00
N ASP A 219 22.03 -5.95 0.72
CA ASP A 219 23.31 -6.27 0.09
C ASP A 219 24.47 -5.47 0.72
N LEU A 220 25.69 -6.01 0.61
CA LEU A 220 26.85 -5.43 1.28
C LEU A 220 27.23 -4.06 0.69
N ALA A 221 27.16 -3.91 -0.64
CA ALA A 221 27.54 -2.68 -1.32
C ALA A 221 26.64 -1.51 -0.91
N LEU A 222 25.32 -1.72 -0.86
CA LEU A 222 24.36 -0.74 -0.37
C LEU A 222 24.61 -0.37 1.09
N LYS A 223 24.92 -1.36 1.94
CA LYS A 223 25.22 -1.09 3.36
C LYS A 223 26.45 -0.22 3.52
N GLU A 224 27.50 -0.49 2.76
CA GLU A 224 28.74 0.29 2.77
C GLU A 224 28.48 1.70 2.26
N ASP A 225 27.87 1.85 1.08
CA ASP A 225 27.51 3.15 0.48
C ASP A 225 26.76 4.04 1.49
N ILE A 226 25.65 3.56 2.03
CA ILE A 226 24.83 4.35 2.96
C ILE A 226 25.58 4.66 4.26
N THR A 227 26.44 3.76 4.75
CA THR A 227 27.15 3.98 6.02
C THR A 227 28.19 5.10 5.94
N PHE A 228 28.74 5.38 4.75
CA PHE A 228 29.71 6.46 4.54
C PHE A 228 29.06 7.85 4.38
N ARG A 229 27.73 7.92 4.20
CA ARG A 229 27.01 9.18 4.01
C ARG A 229 26.94 10.02 5.28
N GLU A 230 27.18 11.32 5.15
CA GLU A 230 27.09 12.25 6.27
C GLU A 230 25.64 12.39 6.73
N SER A 231 24.71 12.52 5.78
CA SER A 231 23.28 12.64 6.06
C SER A 231 22.75 11.40 6.79
N PHE A 232 23.20 10.20 6.42
CA PHE A 232 22.87 8.97 7.15
C PHE A 232 23.46 8.94 8.56
N THR A 233 24.68 9.42 8.76
CA THR A 233 25.31 9.45 10.09
C THR A 233 24.51 10.32 11.07
N GLN A 234 24.04 11.48 10.62
CA GLN A 234 23.16 12.35 11.40
C GLN A 234 21.80 11.69 11.64
N PHE A 235 21.20 11.13 10.58
CA PHE A 235 19.96 10.36 10.63
C PHE A 235 20.00 9.25 11.69
N LYS A 236 21.00 8.37 11.60
CA LYS A 236 21.22 7.22 12.47
C LYS A 236 21.25 7.62 13.94
N LYS A 237 21.99 8.68 14.30
CA LYS A 237 22.12 9.15 15.69
C LYS A 237 20.77 9.61 16.24
N ARG A 238 20.07 10.48 15.50
CA ARG A 238 18.80 11.07 15.94
C ARG A 238 17.67 10.05 15.97
N VAL A 239 17.54 9.23 14.93
CA VAL A 239 16.49 8.21 14.84
C VAL A 239 16.65 7.13 15.90
N ARG A 240 17.88 6.70 16.22
CA ARG A 240 18.10 5.79 17.37
C ARG A 240 17.60 6.37 18.68
N TYR A 241 17.86 7.66 18.93
CA TYR A 241 17.37 8.34 20.12
C TYR A 241 15.84 8.39 20.15
N LEU A 242 15.21 8.84 19.07
CA LEU A 242 13.75 8.92 18.95
C LEU A 242 13.10 7.54 19.09
N PHE A 243 13.63 6.53 18.41
CA PHE A 243 13.10 5.17 18.44
C PHE A 243 13.16 4.58 19.86
N LYS A 244 14.26 4.81 20.59
CA LYS A 244 14.38 4.40 21.99
C LYS A 244 13.35 5.11 22.88
N ALA A 245 13.12 6.41 22.67
CA ALA A 245 12.14 7.17 23.44
C ALA A 245 10.70 6.69 23.19
N THR A 246 10.35 6.42 21.93
CA THR A 246 9.00 6.02 21.51
C THR A 246 8.70 4.55 21.82
N PHE A 247 9.64 3.63 21.54
CA PHE A 247 9.39 2.18 21.62
C PHE A 247 10.03 1.50 22.85
N ARG A 248 10.75 2.26 23.70
CA ARG A 248 11.34 1.94 25.03
C ARG A 248 12.28 0.72 25.12
N THR A 249 11.83 -0.45 24.69
CA THR A 249 12.47 -1.75 24.91
C THR A 249 13.10 -2.35 23.65
N GLN A 250 12.88 -1.74 22.49
CA GLN A 250 13.43 -2.22 21.21
C GLN A 250 14.63 -1.37 20.78
N THR A 251 15.75 -2.03 20.53
CA THR A 251 16.87 -1.44 19.80
C THR A 251 16.63 -1.65 18.31
N ILE A 252 16.77 -0.59 17.52
CA ILE A 252 16.72 -0.69 16.06
C ILE A 252 18.10 -1.09 15.50
N PRO A 253 18.23 -2.25 14.83
CA PRO A 253 19.47 -2.69 14.19
C PRO A 253 19.99 -1.70 13.15
N GLN A 254 21.29 -1.78 12.82
CA GLN A 254 21.87 -0.89 11.80
C GLN A 254 21.24 -1.07 10.42
N GLU A 255 21.03 -2.31 9.97
CA GLU A 255 20.41 -2.57 8.65
C GLU A 255 18.98 -1.99 8.58
N GLU A 256 18.27 -1.96 9.70
CA GLU A 256 16.91 -1.41 9.78
C GLU A 256 16.91 0.12 9.73
N LEU A 257 17.96 0.77 10.25
CA LEU A 257 18.15 2.21 10.08
C LEU A 257 18.52 2.55 8.64
N ILE A 258 19.35 1.75 7.98
CA ILE A 258 19.69 1.92 6.57
C ILE A 258 18.42 1.78 5.73
N TRP A 259 17.66 0.71 5.95
CA TRP A 259 16.38 0.50 5.28
C TRP A 259 15.39 1.65 5.53
N LEU A 260 15.25 2.11 6.78
CA LEU A 260 14.34 3.21 7.12
C LEU A 260 14.77 4.54 6.47
N TYR A 261 16.07 4.81 6.41
CA TYR A 261 16.62 5.96 5.70
C TYR A 261 16.26 5.92 4.21
N ILE A 262 16.44 4.77 3.55
CA ILE A 262 16.09 4.62 2.12
C ILE A 262 14.57 4.69 1.91
N VAL A 263 13.76 4.01 2.73
CA VAL A 263 12.30 3.92 2.51
C VAL A 263 11.58 5.26 2.69
N PHE A 264 12.15 6.23 3.42
CA PHE A 264 11.58 7.57 3.46
C PHE A 264 11.61 8.29 2.11
N LEU A 265 12.47 7.88 1.18
CA LEU A 265 12.41 8.37 -0.20
C LEU A 265 11.10 7.99 -0.90
N ASN A 266 10.47 6.87 -0.53
CA ASN A 266 9.13 6.49 -1.02
C ASN A 266 8.01 7.40 -0.47
N CYS A 267 8.30 8.20 0.56
CA CYS A 267 7.36 9.14 1.14
C CYS A 267 7.46 10.54 0.52
N VAL A 268 8.46 10.82 -0.32
CA VAL A 268 8.67 12.16 -0.89
C VAL A 268 7.49 12.61 -1.73
N VAL A 269 7.08 13.86 -1.55
CA VAL A 269 6.01 14.55 -2.28
C VAL A 269 6.66 15.51 -3.26
N TYR A 270 6.50 15.23 -4.55
CA TYR A 270 7.13 15.95 -5.67
C TYR A 270 6.31 17.14 -6.17
N SER A 271 5.35 17.60 -5.38
CA SER A 271 4.44 18.69 -5.74
C SER A 271 4.45 19.82 -4.69
N SER A 272 5.54 19.93 -3.94
CA SER A 272 5.71 20.94 -2.88
C SER A 272 6.71 22.02 -3.30
N ASP A 273 6.60 23.22 -2.75
CA ASP A 273 7.55 24.33 -2.95
C ASP A 273 8.90 24.11 -2.22
N ALA A 274 9.41 22.88 -2.21
CA ALA A 274 10.62 22.51 -1.48
C ALA A 274 11.87 22.66 -2.35
N ASP A 275 12.97 23.08 -1.74
CA ASP A 275 14.25 23.29 -2.43
C ASP A 275 14.97 21.98 -2.83
N GLN A 276 14.54 20.83 -2.27
CA GLN A 276 15.19 19.54 -2.47
C GLN A 276 14.22 18.36 -2.28
N PHE A 277 14.41 17.32 -3.09
CA PHE A 277 13.58 16.11 -3.09
C PHE A 277 14.37 14.79 -2.96
N CYS A 278 15.71 14.83 -2.91
CA CYS A 278 16.59 13.65 -2.74
C CYS A 278 17.65 13.92 -1.66
N TYR A 279 18.43 12.93 -1.23
CA TYR A 279 19.53 13.20 -0.28
C TYR A 279 20.67 14.01 -0.92
N PRO A 280 21.41 14.83 -0.15
CA PRO A 280 22.49 15.67 -0.68
C PRO A 280 23.52 14.89 -1.49
N GLU A 281 23.90 13.70 -1.02
CA GLU A 281 24.90 12.84 -1.66
C GLU A 281 24.44 12.31 -3.02
N ASP A 282 23.13 12.23 -3.30
CA ASP A 282 22.62 11.71 -4.58
C ASP A 282 22.39 12.80 -5.64
N ARG A 283 22.61 14.09 -5.30
CA ARG A 283 22.44 15.20 -6.26
C ARG A 283 23.37 15.08 -7.47
N GLU A 284 24.54 14.46 -7.33
CA GLU A 284 25.48 14.24 -8.45
C GLU A 284 24.87 13.39 -9.58
N HIS A 285 23.84 12.59 -9.28
CA HIS A 285 23.17 11.77 -10.30
C HIS A 285 22.16 12.56 -11.14
N TYR A 286 21.86 13.82 -10.79
CA TYR A 286 20.90 14.66 -11.53
C TYR A 286 21.32 14.83 -12.99
N ASP A 287 22.60 15.15 -13.23
CA ASP A 287 23.11 15.37 -14.58
C ASP A 287 22.96 14.12 -15.46
N THR A 288 23.11 12.93 -14.86
CA THR A 288 22.93 11.66 -15.57
C THR A 288 21.48 11.47 -16.02
N TYR A 289 20.51 11.70 -15.13
CA TYR A 289 19.09 11.60 -15.47
C TYR A 289 18.63 12.73 -16.40
N HIS A 290 19.17 13.93 -16.22
CA HIS A 290 18.94 15.05 -17.12
C HIS A 290 19.34 14.69 -18.55
N GLN A 291 20.56 14.21 -18.76
CA GLN A 291 21.03 13.77 -20.09
C GLN A 291 20.17 12.63 -20.66
N PHE A 292 19.73 11.69 -19.82
CA PHE A 292 18.87 10.59 -20.24
C PHE A 292 17.49 11.05 -20.73
N PHE A 293 16.86 11.98 -20.02
CA PHE A 293 15.50 12.46 -20.35
C PHE A 293 15.48 13.59 -21.38
N LEU A 294 16.56 14.37 -21.51
CA LEU A 294 16.68 15.49 -22.46
C LEU A 294 16.20 15.16 -23.89
N PRO A 295 16.58 14.03 -24.53
CA PRO A 295 16.09 13.69 -25.88
C PRO A 295 14.63 13.24 -25.91
N MET A 296 14.07 12.83 -24.77
CA MET A 296 12.70 12.30 -24.67
C MET A 296 11.67 13.38 -24.28
N ILE A 297 12.12 14.43 -23.59
CA ILE A 297 11.25 15.47 -23.03
C ILE A 297 11.93 16.84 -23.21
N PRO A 298 11.84 17.46 -24.40
CA PRO A 298 12.51 18.74 -24.65
C PRO A 298 11.92 19.92 -23.87
N SER A 299 10.71 19.80 -23.29
CA SER A 299 10.00 20.95 -22.73
C SER A 299 8.85 20.58 -21.78
N VAL A 300 9.11 19.88 -20.67
CA VAL A 300 8.13 19.73 -19.58
C VAL A 300 8.50 20.67 -18.43
N GLU A 301 7.54 21.42 -17.92
CA GLU A 301 7.65 22.12 -16.64
C GLU A 301 7.77 21.05 -15.52
N ASN A 302 8.64 21.26 -14.52
CA ASN A 302 8.95 20.34 -13.41
C ASN A 302 9.90 19.16 -13.76
N THR A 303 10.99 19.42 -14.48
CA THR A 303 12.04 18.42 -14.78
C THR A 303 12.83 18.00 -13.54
N ASP A 304 13.03 18.90 -12.59
CA ASP A 304 13.87 18.66 -11.43
C ASP A 304 13.24 17.64 -10.48
N GLU A 305 11.92 17.69 -10.33
CA GLU A 305 11.16 16.72 -9.55
C GLU A 305 11.19 15.34 -10.21
N LEU A 306 11.12 15.25 -11.54
CA LEU A 306 11.24 13.99 -12.27
C LEU A 306 12.65 13.38 -12.14
N TYR A 307 13.70 14.21 -12.17
CA TYR A 307 15.07 13.73 -11.95
C TYR A 307 15.25 13.27 -10.51
N ALA A 308 14.81 14.07 -9.53
CA ALA A 308 14.83 13.69 -8.13
C ALA A 308 14.07 12.40 -7.87
N PHE A 309 12.92 12.23 -8.54
CA PHE A 309 12.13 11.02 -8.50
C PHE A 309 12.95 9.80 -8.95
N SER A 310 13.62 9.93 -10.09
CA SER A 310 14.43 8.87 -10.69
C SER A 310 15.63 8.52 -9.82
N VAL A 311 16.30 9.53 -9.25
CA VAL A 311 17.40 9.38 -8.29
C VAL A 311 16.95 8.62 -7.04
N ASN A 312 15.81 8.99 -6.47
CA ASN A 312 15.25 8.30 -5.31
C ASN A 312 14.85 6.86 -5.65
N LEU A 313 14.26 6.65 -6.83
CA LEU A 313 13.83 5.33 -7.29
C LEU A 313 15.02 4.39 -7.46
N ARG A 314 16.18 4.87 -7.92
CA ARG A 314 17.42 4.09 -7.99
C ARG A 314 17.76 3.45 -6.63
N LEU A 315 17.84 4.26 -5.57
CA LEU A 315 18.13 3.77 -4.22
C LEU A 315 17.07 2.81 -3.69
N LEU A 316 15.79 3.14 -3.88
CA LEU A 316 14.68 2.26 -3.50
C LEU A 316 14.76 0.90 -4.20
N SER A 317 15.18 0.89 -5.48
CA SER A 317 15.27 -0.33 -6.30
C SER A 317 16.34 -1.31 -5.80
N HIS A 318 17.38 -0.82 -5.13
CA HIS A 318 18.35 -1.69 -4.45
C HIS A 318 17.73 -2.44 -3.25
N VAL A 319 16.67 -1.90 -2.64
CA VAL A 319 15.94 -2.56 -1.56
C VAL A 319 14.90 -3.56 -2.09
N SER A 320 14.11 -3.16 -3.09
CA SER A 320 13.15 -4.03 -3.77
C SER A 320 12.79 -3.49 -5.15
N SER A 321 12.66 -4.37 -6.14
CA SER A 321 12.17 -4.00 -7.47
C SER A 321 10.73 -3.45 -7.46
N HIS A 322 9.94 -3.68 -6.40
CA HIS A 322 8.52 -3.30 -6.38
C HIS A 322 8.30 -1.80 -6.21
N TYR A 323 9.30 -1.04 -5.76
CA TYR A 323 9.20 0.43 -5.77
C TYR A 323 9.08 1.00 -7.20
N GLN A 324 9.51 0.25 -8.22
CA GLN A 324 9.38 0.63 -9.64
C GLN A 324 7.99 0.37 -10.22
N LYS A 325 7.10 -0.35 -9.53
CA LYS A 325 5.81 -0.78 -10.09
C LYS A 325 4.71 0.27 -10.04
N ASN A 326 4.90 1.37 -9.32
CA ASN A 326 3.83 2.36 -9.14
C ASN A 326 4.24 3.85 -9.14
N PRO A 327 5.27 4.29 -9.89
CA PRO A 327 6.04 5.44 -9.44
C PRO A 327 5.51 6.78 -9.99
N LEU A 328 4.91 6.77 -11.20
CA LEU A 328 4.70 8.00 -11.97
C LEU A 328 3.25 8.31 -12.33
N LYS A 329 2.32 7.37 -12.14
CA LYS A 329 0.92 7.54 -12.53
C LYS A 329 0.22 8.61 -11.69
N ASP A 330 0.67 8.79 -10.46
CA ASP A 330 0.09 9.71 -9.48
C ASP A 330 0.97 10.94 -9.21
N SER A 331 2.26 10.91 -9.57
CA SER A 331 3.23 11.95 -9.20
C SER A 331 3.57 12.95 -10.31
N PHE A 332 3.36 12.60 -11.58
CA PHE A 332 3.71 13.47 -12.71
C PHE A 332 2.71 13.36 -13.86
N ASP A 333 2.31 14.50 -14.43
CA ASP A 333 1.53 14.47 -15.68
C ASP A 333 2.45 14.29 -16.89
N LEU A 334 2.90 13.05 -17.10
CA LEU A 334 3.80 12.73 -18.20
C LEU A 334 3.05 12.57 -19.55
N PRO A 335 3.68 12.93 -20.68
CA PRO A 335 3.17 12.62 -22.01
C PRO A 335 2.89 11.12 -22.20
N LEU A 336 1.86 10.80 -22.99
CA LEU A 336 1.35 9.42 -23.15
C LEU A 336 2.42 8.43 -23.67
N HIS A 337 3.34 8.89 -24.52
CA HIS A 337 4.42 8.07 -25.07
C HIS A 337 5.44 7.65 -24.00
N LEU A 338 5.69 8.49 -23.00
CA LEU A 338 6.55 8.17 -21.85
C LEU A 338 5.86 7.28 -20.82
N LYS A 339 4.56 7.52 -20.59
CA LYS A 339 3.71 6.59 -19.83
C LYS A 339 3.69 5.18 -20.46
N ASN A 340 3.95 5.06 -21.76
CA ASN A 340 4.06 3.78 -22.45
C ASN A 340 5.51 3.23 -22.48
N PHE A 341 6.53 4.09 -22.67
CA PHE A 341 7.94 3.72 -22.58
C PHE A 341 8.32 3.16 -21.20
N MET A 342 7.76 3.70 -20.12
CA MET A 342 8.04 3.23 -18.77
C MET A 342 7.17 2.05 -18.31
N LYS A 343 6.12 1.69 -19.06
CA LYS A 343 5.35 0.45 -18.83
C LYS A 343 6.08 -0.81 -19.31
N THR A 344 7.06 -0.68 -20.19
CA THR A 344 7.77 -1.83 -20.77
C THR A 344 8.86 -2.39 -19.85
N GLY A 345 9.02 -1.85 -18.63
CA GLY A 345 9.79 -2.49 -17.57
C GLY A 345 11.28 -2.65 -17.87
N ILE A 346 11.88 -1.67 -18.56
CA ILE A 346 13.34 -1.60 -18.63
C ILE A 346 13.81 -1.02 -17.30
N SER A 347 14.57 -1.81 -16.54
CA SER A 347 15.29 -1.34 -15.37
C SER A 347 16.14 -0.13 -15.75
N ILE A 348 15.91 1.00 -15.11
CA ILE A 348 16.74 2.20 -15.21
C ILE A 348 18.04 1.98 -14.43
#